data_AF-E9CQM7-F1
#
_entry.id   AF-E9CQM7-F1
#
_cell.length_a   1.000
_cell.length_b   1.000
_cell.length_c   1.000
_cell.angle_alpha   90.00
_cell.angle_beta   90.00
_cell.angle_gamma   90.00
#
_symmetry.space_group_name_H-M   'P 1'
#
loop_
_entity.id
_entity.type
_entity.pdbx_description
1 polymer ?
#
loop_
_entity_poly.entity_id
_entity_poly.type
_entity_poly.pdbx_seq_one_letter_code
_entity_poly.pdbx_strand_id
1 'polypeptide(L)'
;MNFRLTGLAFATVLLVDCASAPDNESPGRPDPLEGFNRTMFDFNYNVLDPYVLRPVAVAWRDYLPMPARNGLSNFTSNLEEPASMVNAFLKGDPYRGMIHFNRFFLNTLLGMGGLIDVAGMANPTLVREESNR
;
A
#
# COMPACT_ATOMS: atom_id res chain seq x y z
N MET A 1 -39.32 -32.86 31.97
CA MET A 1 -38.56 -31.64 32.31
C MET A 1 -37.12 -31.79 31.81
N ASN A 2 -36.94 -32.23 30.55
CA ASN A 2 -35.66 -32.82 30.10
C ASN A 2 -35.03 -32.07 28.93
N PHE A 3 -35.77 -31.20 28.23
CA PHE A 3 -35.25 -30.42 27.09
C PHE A 3 -34.43 -29.18 27.49
N ARG A 4 -34.58 -28.71 28.74
CA ARG A 4 -33.82 -27.56 29.26
C ARG A 4 -32.37 -27.95 29.62
N LEU A 5 -32.17 -29.18 30.09
CA LEU A 5 -30.84 -29.70 30.43
C LEU A 5 -30.03 -30.08 29.18
N THR A 6 -30.68 -30.64 28.15
CA THR A 6 -30.01 -30.98 26.89
C THR A 6 -29.57 -29.73 26.12
N GLY A 7 -30.39 -28.68 26.10
CA GLY A 7 -30.01 -27.40 25.47
C GLY A 7 -28.82 -26.73 26.16
N LEU A 8 -28.74 -26.81 27.49
CA LEU A 8 -27.62 -26.23 28.25
C LEU A 8 -26.32 -27.00 28.04
N ALA A 9 -26.38 -28.34 27.96
CA ALA A 9 -25.24 -29.18 27.63
C ALA A 9 -24.70 -28.92 26.21
N PHE A 10 -25.60 -28.72 25.24
CA PHE A 10 -25.20 -28.41 23.86
C PHE A 10 -24.55 -27.01 23.77
N ALA A 11 -25.06 -26.03 24.52
CA ALA A 11 -24.48 -24.70 24.59
C ALA A 11 -23.08 -24.70 25.24
N THR A 12 -22.83 -25.54 26.24
CA THR A 12 -21.49 -25.65 26.85
C THR A 12 -20.45 -26.31 25.94
N VAL A 13 -20.85 -27.23 25.06
CA VAL A 13 -19.94 -27.85 24.08
C VAL A 13 -19.53 -26.84 23.00
N LEU A 14 -20.45 -25.97 22.57
CA LEU A 14 -20.16 -24.93 21.56
C LEU A 14 -19.22 -23.81 22.06
N LEU A 15 -19.02 -23.67 23.37
CA LEU A 15 -18.18 -22.62 23.95
C LEU A 15 -16.72 -23.05 24.20
N VAL A 16 -16.38 -24.33 24.04
CA VAL A 16 -15.04 -24.88 24.34
C VAL A 16 -14.08 -24.86 23.14
N ASP A 17 -14.56 -24.55 21.94
CA ASP A 17 -13.77 -24.69 20.69
C ASP A 17 -12.86 -23.48 20.34
N CYS A 18 -12.83 -22.41 21.15
CA CYS A 18 -12.07 -21.19 20.82
C CYS A 18 -10.73 -21.02 21.55
N ALA A 19 -10.15 -22.08 22.15
CA ALA A 19 -8.93 -21.96 22.93
C ALA A 19 -7.85 -23.02 22.61
N SER A 20 -7.54 -23.22 21.33
CA SER A 20 -6.22 -23.72 20.93
C SER A 20 -5.26 -22.54 20.77
N ALA A 21 -4.60 -22.17 21.88
CA ALA A 21 -3.50 -21.21 21.82
C ALA A 21 -2.28 -21.93 21.21
N PRO A 22 -1.76 -21.51 20.04
CA PRO A 22 -0.51 -22.03 19.54
C PRO A 22 0.63 -21.64 20.49
N ASP A 23 1.49 -22.63 20.70
CA ASP A 23 2.61 -22.68 21.62
C ASP A 23 3.58 -21.51 21.41
N ASN A 24 4.23 -21.09 22.49
CA ASN A 24 5.19 -19.98 22.57
C ASN A 24 6.49 -20.22 21.78
N GLU A 25 6.42 -20.30 20.45
CA GLU A 25 7.51 -19.87 19.56
C GLU A 25 7.08 -18.53 18.97
N SER A 26 8.00 -17.55 18.81
CA SER A 26 7.69 -16.41 17.96
C SER A 26 7.12 -16.97 16.67
N PRO A 27 5.86 -16.68 16.28
CA PRO A 27 5.29 -17.27 15.09
C PRO A 27 6.14 -16.73 13.95
N GLY A 28 7.09 -17.55 13.48
CA GLY A 28 7.81 -17.28 12.25
C GLY A 28 6.73 -17.00 11.23
N ARG A 29 6.75 -15.80 10.64
CA ARG A 29 5.73 -15.41 9.66
C ARG A 29 5.72 -16.52 8.60
N PRO A 30 4.64 -17.30 8.45
CA PRO A 30 4.71 -18.50 7.62
C PRO A 30 4.93 -18.06 6.17
N ASP A 31 6.13 -18.33 5.66
CA ASP A 31 6.52 -18.13 4.26
C ASP A 31 6.92 -19.49 3.67
N PRO A 32 5.96 -20.25 3.12
CA PRO A 32 6.24 -21.55 2.51
C PRO A 32 7.26 -21.51 1.37
N LEU A 33 7.52 -20.33 0.79
CA LEU A 33 8.45 -20.13 -0.32
C LEU A 33 9.73 -19.41 0.10
N GLU A 34 10.06 -19.37 1.40
CA GLU A 34 11.20 -18.65 1.94
C GLU A 34 12.52 -18.98 1.21
N GLY A 35 12.80 -20.25 0.93
CA GLY A 35 14.02 -20.66 0.24
C GLY A 35 14.14 -20.08 -1.17
N PHE A 36 13.03 -20.04 -1.92
CA PHE A 36 12.99 -19.43 -3.25
C PHE A 36 13.07 -17.91 -3.17
N ASN A 37 12.28 -17.30 -2.28
CA ASN A 37 12.23 -15.85 -2.07
C ASN A 37 13.60 -15.29 -1.69
N ARG A 38 14.33 -15.97 -0.79
CA ARG A 38 15.69 -15.58 -0.39
C ARG A 38 16.69 -15.73 -1.53
N THR A 39 16.63 -16.82 -2.29
CA THR A 39 17.52 -17.02 -3.44
C THR A 39 17.31 -15.95 -4.52
N MET A 40 16.05 -15.62 -4.82
CA MET A 40 15.72 -14.54 -5.77
C MET A 40 16.09 -13.16 -5.22
N PHE A 41 15.90 -12.94 -3.92
CA PHE A 41 16.37 -11.73 -3.26
C PHE A 41 17.88 -11.58 -3.36
N ASP A 42 18.66 -12.64 -3.09
CA ASP A 42 20.11 -12.61 -3.18
C ASP A 42 20.59 -12.33 -4.61
N PHE A 43 19.92 -12.87 -5.62
CA PHE A 43 20.18 -12.52 -7.02
C PHE A 43 19.87 -11.04 -7.30
N ASN A 44 18.69 -10.56 -6.89
CA ASN A 44 18.29 -9.17 -7.09
C ASN A 44 19.26 -8.20 -6.39
N TYR A 45 19.70 -8.54 -5.18
CA TYR A 45 20.53 -7.68 -4.35
C TYR A 45 22.00 -7.69 -4.76
N ASN A 46 22.58 -8.86 -5.05
CA ASN A 46 24.02 -8.99 -5.31
C ASN A 46 24.36 -8.89 -6.80
N VAL A 47 23.42 -9.16 -7.70
CA VAL A 47 23.66 -9.18 -9.15
C VAL A 47 22.85 -8.08 -9.86
N LEU A 48 21.54 -8.05 -9.69
CA LEU A 48 20.72 -7.10 -10.46
C LEU A 48 20.95 -5.63 -10.01
N ASP A 49 20.96 -5.37 -8.70
CA ASP A 49 21.18 -4.01 -8.17
C ASP A 49 22.55 -3.46 -8.55
N PRO A 50 23.69 -4.11 -8.24
CA PRO A 50 24.99 -3.47 -8.36
C PRO A 50 25.42 -3.30 -9.81
N TYR A 51 25.02 -4.22 -10.70
CA TYR A 51 25.48 -4.23 -12.08
C TYR A 51 24.50 -3.54 -13.06
N VAL A 52 23.21 -3.45 -12.74
CA VAL A 52 22.19 -2.91 -13.67
C VAL A 52 21.41 -1.75 -13.05
N LEU A 53 20.65 -2.00 -11.97
CA LEU A 53 19.68 -1.02 -11.48
C LEU A 53 20.36 0.20 -10.86
N ARG A 54 21.39 0.00 -10.02
CA ARG A 54 22.11 1.10 -9.36
C ARG A 54 22.84 1.99 -10.37
N PRO A 55 23.62 1.47 -11.35
CA PRO A 55 24.20 2.32 -12.39
C PRO A 55 23.16 3.14 -13.16
N VAL A 56 22.02 2.54 -13.50
CA VAL A 56 20.90 3.25 -14.16
C VAL A 56 20.31 4.32 -13.25
N ALA A 57 20.12 4.05 -11.96
CA ALA A 57 19.60 5.02 -11.00
C ALA A 57 20.56 6.20 -10.78
N VAL A 58 21.88 5.94 -10.74
CA VAL A 58 22.91 6.99 -10.68
C VAL A 58 22.86 7.84 -11.95
N ALA A 59 22.79 7.22 -13.13
CA ALA A 59 22.63 7.96 -14.38
C ALA A 59 21.32 8.79 -14.40
N TRP A 60 20.21 8.23 -13.93
CA TRP A 60 18.94 8.94 -13.82
C TRP A 60 19.07 10.19 -12.92
N ARG A 61 19.75 10.05 -11.78
CA ARG A 61 19.99 11.15 -10.84
C ARG A 61 20.90 12.22 -11.44
N ASP A 62 21.96 11.82 -12.13
CA ASP A 62 23.02 12.71 -12.57
C ASP A 62 22.69 13.43 -13.89
N TYR A 63 21.96 12.76 -14.80
CA TYR A 63 21.65 13.32 -16.12
C TYR A 63 20.26 13.97 -16.21
N LEU A 64 19.27 13.57 -15.39
CA LEU A 64 17.95 14.20 -15.44
C LEU A 64 17.83 15.37 -14.47
N PRO A 65 17.33 16.53 -14.93
CA PRO A 65 17.12 17.68 -14.07
C PRO A 65 15.94 17.43 -13.11
N MET A 66 16.01 18.01 -11.92
CA MET A 66 15.00 17.87 -10.86
C MET A 66 13.55 18.11 -11.32
N PRO A 67 13.23 19.13 -12.15
CA PRO A 67 11.86 19.35 -12.61
C PRO A 67 11.29 18.19 -13.44
N ALA A 68 12.12 17.55 -14.28
CA ALA A 68 11.67 16.41 -15.09
C ALA A 68 11.39 15.18 -14.22
N ARG A 69 12.25 14.93 -13.23
CA ARG A 69 12.08 13.83 -12.26
C ARG A 69 10.83 14.01 -11.41
N ASN A 70 10.64 15.22 -10.87
CA ASN A 70 9.45 15.55 -10.08
C ASN A 70 8.18 15.52 -10.93
N GLY A 71 8.24 16.04 -12.16
CA GLY A 71 7.12 16.02 -13.09
C GLY A 71 6.66 14.60 -13.40
N LEU A 72 7.61 13.71 -13.73
CA LEU A 72 7.29 12.30 -13.99
C LEU A 72 6.71 11.62 -12.75
N SER A 73 7.31 11.84 -11.57
CA SER A 73 6.81 11.30 -10.30
C SER A 73 5.37 11.78 -10.02
N ASN A 74 5.09 13.06 -10.24
CA ASN A 74 3.75 13.61 -10.04
C ASN A 74 2.73 12.98 -11.00
N PHE A 75 3.12 12.82 -12.27
CA PHE A 75 2.28 12.24 -13.30
C PHE A 75 1.93 10.79 -13.00
N THR A 76 2.91 9.94 -12.69
CA THR A 76 2.66 8.53 -12.36
C THR A 76 1.80 8.40 -11.11
N SER A 77 2.06 9.20 -10.07
CA SER A 77 1.22 9.20 -8.88
C SER A 77 -0.19 9.74 -9.14
N ASN A 78 -0.37 10.66 -10.10
CA ASN A 78 -1.70 11.13 -10.51
C ASN A 78 -2.56 10.00 -11.12
N LEU A 79 -1.94 9.05 -11.82
CA LEU A 79 -2.64 7.89 -12.40
C LEU A 79 -3.17 6.91 -11.33
N GLU A 80 -2.59 6.92 -10.13
CA GLU A 80 -3.04 6.08 -9.00
C GLU A 80 -4.17 6.72 -8.17
N GLU A 81 -4.39 8.04 -8.30
CA GLU A 81 -5.41 8.77 -7.54
C GLU A 81 -6.84 8.22 -7.79
N PRO A 82 -7.28 7.88 -9.03
CA PRO A 82 -8.61 7.30 -9.24
C PRO A 82 -8.78 5.94 -8.56
N ALA A 83 -7.75 5.08 -8.57
CA ALA A 83 -7.80 3.79 -7.88
C ALA A 83 -7.86 3.98 -6.37
N SER A 84 -7.10 4.95 -5.83
CA SER A 84 -7.12 5.33 -4.42
C SER A 84 -8.47 5.90 -3.99
N MET A 85 -9.10 6.73 -4.83
CA MET A 85 -10.46 7.22 -4.65
C MET A 85 -11.47 6.07 -4.54
N VAL A 86 -11.46 5.15 -5.50
CA VAL A 86 -12.37 3.99 -5.49
C VAL A 86 -12.15 3.13 -4.25
N ASN A 87 -10.89 2.86 -3.89
CA ASN A 87 -10.56 2.09 -2.69
C ASN A 87 -11.01 2.79 -1.39
N ALA A 88 -10.91 4.12 -1.31
CA ALA A 88 -11.38 4.88 -0.15
C ALA A 88 -12.91 4.79 -0.02
N PHE A 89 -13.64 4.90 -1.12
CA PHE A 89 -15.09 4.67 -1.13
C PHE A 89 -15.46 3.26 -0.72
N LEU A 90 -14.74 2.23 -1.20
CA LEU A 90 -14.96 0.83 -0.82
C LEU A 90 -14.66 0.57 0.66
N LYS A 91 -13.71 1.30 1.26
CA LYS A 91 -13.43 1.27 2.70
C LYS A 91 -14.46 2.04 3.54
N GLY A 92 -15.42 2.70 2.91
CA GLY A 92 -16.45 3.51 3.59
C GLY A 92 -15.96 4.88 4.04
N ASP A 93 -14.84 5.39 3.51
CA ASP A 93 -14.29 6.72 3.81
C ASP A 93 -14.48 7.66 2.60
N PRO A 94 -15.67 8.31 2.48
CA PRO A 94 -15.95 9.20 1.37
C PRO A 94 -15.14 10.49 1.42
N TYR A 95 -14.69 10.91 2.61
CA TYR A 95 -13.88 12.12 2.76
C TYR A 95 -12.52 11.95 2.07
N ARG A 96 -11.82 10.85 2.36
CA ARG A 96 -10.56 10.52 1.66
C ARG A 96 -10.77 10.26 0.17
N GLY A 97 -11.89 9.64 -0.22
CA GLY A 97 -12.24 9.46 -1.62
C GLY A 97 -12.30 10.80 -2.37
N MET A 98 -12.95 11.81 -1.78
CA MET A 98 -13.03 13.14 -2.37
C MET A 98 -11.70 13.90 -2.40
N ILE A 99 -10.80 13.65 -1.45
CA ILE A 99 -9.43 14.18 -1.49
C ILE A 99 -8.71 13.67 -2.74
N HIS A 100 -8.68 12.35 -2.97
CA HIS A 100 -8.06 11.75 -4.15
C HIS A 100 -8.72 12.21 -5.46
N PHE A 101 -10.05 12.37 -5.46
CA PHE A 101 -10.77 12.95 -6.60
C PHE A 101 -10.29 14.38 -6.91
N ASN A 102 -10.27 15.26 -5.91
CA ASN A 102 -9.85 16.65 -6.09
C ASN A 102 -8.39 16.75 -6.53
N ARG A 103 -7.52 15.90 -5.98
CA ARG A 103 -6.12 15.79 -6.42
C ARG A 103 -6.04 15.43 -7.90
N PHE A 104 -6.70 14.37 -8.32
CA PHE A 104 -6.74 13.95 -9.73
C PHE A 104 -7.30 15.05 -10.63
N PHE A 105 -8.41 15.65 -10.24
CA PHE A 105 -9.10 16.69 -11.02
C PHE A 105 -8.22 17.92 -11.23
N LEU A 106 -7.68 18.49 -10.14
CA LEU A 106 -6.85 19.69 -10.20
C LEU A 106 -5.52 19.42 -10.92
N ASN A 107 -4.85 18.31 -10.61
CA ASN A 107 -3.55 18.00 -11.22
C ASN A 107 -3.68 17.65 -12.70
N THR A 108 -4.75 16.98 -13.11
CA THR A 108 -4.97 16.65 -14.53
C THR A 108 -5.34 17.89 -15.34
N LEU A 109 -6.28 18.71 -14.84
CA LEU A 109 -6.79 19.86 -15.59
C LEU A 109 -5.86 21.07 -15.55
N LEU A 110 -5.36 21.42 -14.36
CA LEU A 110 -4.55 22.63 -14.14
C LEU A 110 -3.06 22.31 -14.04
N GLY A 111 -2.70 21.08 -13.70
CA GLY A 111 -1.32 20.63 -13.52
C GLY A 111 -0.68 19.99 -14.75
N MET A 112 -1.14 20.34 -15.96
CA MET A 112 -0.67 19.78 -17.24
C MET A 112 -0.73 18.24 -17.27
N GLY A 113 -1.91 17.66 -17.02
CA GLY A 113 -2.09 16.21 -17.05
C GLY A 113 -1.49 15.47 -15.85
N GLY A 114 -1.09 16.18 -14.79
CA GLY A 114 -0.53 15.61 -13.57
C GLY A 114 0.95 15.84 -13.38
N LEU A 115 1.64 16.55 -14.28
CA LEU A 115 3.07 16.90 -14.13
C LEU A 115 3.31 17.87 -12.96
N ILE A 116 2.36 18.74 -12.67
CA ILE A 116 2.44 19.72 -11.58
C ILE A 116 1.40 19.36 -10.51
N ASP A 117 1.83 19.27 -9.24
CA ASP A 117 0.92 19.06 -8.10
C ASP A 117 0.26 20.37 -7.67
N VAL A 118 -0.72 20.82 -8.47
CA VAL A 118 -1.52 22.01 -8.20
C VAL A 118 -2.38 21.83 -6.94
N ALA A 119 -2.90 20.63 -6.72
CA ALA A 119 -3.74 20.32 -5.57
C ALA A 119 -3.00 20.53 -4.25
N GLY A 120 -1.77 20.01 -4.13
CA GLY A 120 -0.95 20.17 -2.93
C GLY A 120 -0.55 21.64 -2.67
N MET A 121 -0.32 22.43 -3.72
CA MET A 121 -0.04 23.87 -3.58
C MET A 121 -1.29 24.67 -3.18
N ALA A 122 -2.48 24.21 -3.57
CA ALA A 122 -3.73 24.93 -3.32
C ALA A 122 -4.24 24.77 -1.89
N ASN A 123 -4.07 23.59 -1.27
CA ASN A 123 -4.56 23.34 0.08
C ASN A 123 -3.67 22.34 0.84
N PRO A 124 -3.22 22.67 2.07
CA PRO A 124 -2.48 21.74 2.92
C PRO A 124 -3.15 20.37 3.13
N THR A 125 -4.49 20.31 3.16
CA THR A 125 -5.22 19.03 3.32
C THR A 125 -5.19 18.16 2.07
N LEU A 126 -4.88 18.77 0.92
CA LEU A 126 -4.70 18.09 -0.35
C LEU A 126 -3.23 17.79 -0.60
N VAL A 127 -2.29 18.12 0.29
CA VAL A 127 -0.89 17.70 0.16
C VAL A 127 -0.83 16.17 0.23
N ARG A 128 0.02 15.57 -0.61
CA ARG A 128 0.24 14.13 -0.60
C ARG A 128 0.74 13.73 0.77
N GLU A 129 0.04 12.80 1.43
CA GLU A 129 0.62 12.12 2.58
C GLU A 129 1.86 11.36 2.08
N GLU A 130 3.05 11.77 2.52
CA GLU A 130 4.24 10.97 2.29
C GLU A 130 4.02 9.62 2.97
N SER A 131 3.91 8.59 2.13
CA SER A 131 4.00 7.21 2.57
C SER A 131 5.38 7.04 3.19
N ASN A 132 5.46 7.06 4.52
CA ASN A 132 6.65 6.73 5.30
C ASN A 132 6.97 5.23 5.14
N ARG A 133 7.40 4.84 3.93
CA ARG A 133 7.80 3.50 3.51
C ARG A 133 9.26 3.52 3.12
#